data_AF-A0AAW9KH00-F1
#
_entry.id   AF-A0AAW9KH00-F1
#
_cell.length_a   1.000
_cell.length_b   1.000
_cell.length_c   1.000
_cell.angle_alpha   90.00
_cell.angle_beta   90.00
_cell.angle_gamma   90.00
#
_symmetry.space_group_name_H-M   'P 1'
#
loop_
_entity.id
_entity.type
_entity.pdbx_description
1 polymer ?
#
loop_
_entity_poly.entity_id
_entity_poly.type
_entity_poly.pdbx_seq_one_letter_code
_entity_poly.pdbx_strand_id
1 'polypeptide(L)'
;VNPDILFAQMMHETGYLKFGGDVNEEQNNFAGLGAVGNGAPGESFPSIRIGIRAVVQHLKAYASTEPLKLECVDSRFKYVQRGSANYVEHLGIKENPKGKGWAAHQGYGYYLLSIIDQLQSEQGKYSVKLDSFNVEGEFVTGQPINLSATGNMQSDTMYKFAYRDDSTGEWTVIQDYSSNNKATFTPNKTGSYRFVVHVKHKKSLEAYDDFGFEDKIVAGKGKVTSFNVTGNMITGSTINISANA
;
A
#
# COMPACT_ATOMS: atom_id res chain seq x y z
N VAL A 1 -12.26 12.68 -14.57
CA VAL A 1 -11.49 13.62 -13.74
C VAL A 1 -10.54 12.78 -12.90
N ASN A 2 -9.25 13.09 -12.92
CA ASN A 2 -8.27 12.41 -12.09
C ASN A 2 -8.49 12.85 -10.62
N PRO A 3 -8.63 11.92 -9.66
CA PRO A 3 -8.86 12.25 -8.25
C PRO A 3 -7.69 12.99 -7.59
N ASP A 4 -6.45 12.76 -8.00
CA ASP A 4 -5.26 13.40 -7.41
C ASP A 4 -5.22 14.90 -7.75
N ILE A 5 -5.54 15.24 -9.01
CA ILE A 5 -5.67 16.63 -9.45
C ILE A 5 -6.80 17.32 -8.69
N LEU A 6 -7.95 16.66 -8.56
CA LEU A 6 -9.09 17.20 -7.80
C LEU A 6 -8.71 17.45 -6.33
N PHE A 7 -8.05 16.50 -5.70
CA PHE A 7 -7.61 16.61 -4.31
C PHE A 7 -6.60 17.74 -4.13
N ALA A 8 -5.56 17.80 -4.97
CA ALA A 8 -4.58 18.88 -4.96
C ALA A 8 -5.23 20.26 -5.12
N GLN A 9 -6.21 20.36 -6.03
CA GLN A 9 -6.97 21.59 -6.23
C GLN A 9 -7.75 21.98 -4.98
N MET A 10 -8.51 21.04 -4.38
CA MET A 10 -9.26 21.33 -3.15
C MET A 10 -8.35 21.74 -1.99
N MET A 11 -7.19 21.08 -1.83
CA MET A 11 -6.21 21.46 -0.81
C MET A 11 -5.65 22.86 -1.05
N HIS A 12 -5.34 23.19 -2.30
CA HIS A 12 -4.85 24.52 -2.63
C HIS A 12 -5.90 25.61 -2.35
N GLU A 13 -7.13 25.45 -2.85
CA GLU A 13 -8.21 26.43 -2.75
C GLU A 13 -8.67 26.68 -1.31
N THR A 14 -8.60 25.67 -0.45
CA THR A 14 -9.04 25.75 0.96
C THR A 14 -7.90 26.04 1.93
N GLY A 15 -6.65 26.12 1.47
CA GLY A 15 -5.48 26.21 2.34
C GLY A 15 -5.33 24.97 3.24
N TYR A 16 -5.49 23.78 2.68
CA TYR A 16 -5.51 22.48 3.36
C TYR A 16 -6.65 22.36 4.38
N LEU A 17 -7.87 22.65 3.94
CA LEU A 17 -9.10 22.63 4.74
C LEU A 17 -9.11 23.61 5.92
N LYS A 18 -8.28 24.66 5.89
CA LYS A 18 -8.26 25.70 6.93
C LYS A 18 -9.22 26.84 6.66
N PHE A 19 -9.67 27.01 5.42
CA PHE A 19 -10.68 28.00 5.02
C PHE A 19 -10.31 29.44 5.42
N GLY A 20 -9.11 29.90 5.06
CA GLY A 20 -8.60 31.22 5.42
C GLY A 20 -9.07 32.40 4.56
N GLY A 21 -10.03 32.16 3.65
CA GLY A 21 -10.56 33.16 2.71
C GLY A 21 -12.01 33.53 3.02
N ASP A 22 -12.77 33.92 2.00
CA ASP A 22 -14.19 34.30 2.17
C ASP A 22 -15.12 33.11 2.42
N VAL A 23 -14.68 31.88 2.13
CA VAL A 23 -15.47 30.66 2.22
C VAL A 23 -15.21 29.97 3.55
N ASN A 24 -16.28 29.60 4.28
CA ASN A 24 -16.23 28.86 5.54
C ASN A 24 -16.36 27.34 5.34
N GLU A 25 -15.87 26.57 6.31
CA GLU A 25 -15.91 25.09 6.31
C GLU A 25 -17.33 24.53 6.13
N GLU A 26 -18.32 25.14 6.80
CA GLU A 26 -19.72 24.69 6.80
C GLU A 26 -20.39 24.80 5.41
N GLN A 27 -19.82 25.58 4.51
CA GLN A 27 -20.35 25.76 3.15
C GLN A 27 -20.10 24.54 2.26
N ASN A 28 -19.22 23.60 2.66
CA ASN A 28 -18.81 22.47 1.82
C ASN A 28 -18.29 22.91 0.43
N ASN A 29 -17.77 24.12 0.29
CA ASN A 29 -17.31 24.69 -0.97
C ASN A 29 -15.78 24.60 -1.06
N PHE A 30 -15.28 23.44 -1.48
CA PHE A 30 -13.85 23.12 -1.46
C PHE A 30 -13.05 23.74 -2.61
N ALA A 31 -13.63 24.63 -3.40
CA ALA A 31 -12.93 25.23 -4.55
C ALA A 31 -13.30 26.70 -4.80
N GLY A 32 -13.79 27.39 -3.77
CA GLY A 32 -14.08 28.82 -3.86
C GLY A 32 -15.16 29.19 -4.89
N LEU A 33 -16.04 28.26 -5.25
CA LEU A 33 -17.01 28.48 -6.33
C LEU A 33 -17.91 29.67 -6.00
N GLY A 34 -17.86 30.69 -6.85
CA GLY A 34 -18.67 31.90 -6.70
C GLY A 34 -18.16 32.91 -5.67
N ALA A 35 -17.05 32.63 -4.98
CA ALA A 35 -16.39 33.63 -4.15
C ALA A 35 -15.71 34.68 -5.06
N VAL A 36 -15.80 35.96 -4.70
CA VAL A 36 -15.31 37.08 -5.52
C VAL A 36 -14.38 38.03 -4.77
N GLY A 37 -14.03 37.73 -3.51
CA GLY A 37 -13.28 38.65 -2.65
C GLY A 37 -14.19 39.51 -1.76
N ASN A 38 -13.57 40.18 -0.79
CA ASN A 38 -14.19 41.20 0.08
C ASN A 38 -15.39 40.70 0.92
N GLY A 39 -15.33 39.46 1.41
CA GLY A 39 -16.36 38.89 2.29
C GLY A 39 -17.58 38.33 1.59
N ALA A 40 -17.56 38.19 0.26
CA ALA A 40 -18.61 37.49 -0.49
C ALA A 40 -18.37 35.96 -0.41
N PRO A 41 -19.19 35.20 0.34
CA PRO A 41 -18.84 33.84 0.77
C PRO A 41 -18.92 32.79 -0.34
N GLY A 42 -19.37 33.15 -1.54
CA GLY A 42 -19.58 32.21 -2.63
C GLY A 42 -20.72 31.22 -2.38
N GLU A 43 -20.69 30.08 -3.08
CA GLU A 43 -21.72 29.05 -3.01
C GLU A 43 -21.63 28.20 -1.73
N SER A 44 -22.75 27.60 -1.34
CA SER A 44 -22.84 26.63 -0.25
C SER A 44 -23.54 25.37 -0.74
N PHE A 45 -23.00 24.21 -0.36
CA PHE A 45 -23.52 22.91 -0.74
C PHE A 45 -24.07 22.16 0.49
N PRO A 46 -25.17 21.40 0.32
CA PRO A 46 -25.90 20.81 1.44
C PRO A 46 -25.15 19.65 2.14
N SER A 47 -24.08 19.14 1.54
CA SER A 47 -23.19 18.17 2.19
C SER A 47 -21.82 18.15 1.53
N ILE A 48 -20.83 17.62 2.24
CA ILE A 48 -19.47 17.35 1.73
C ILE A 48 -19.52 16.63 0.38
N ARG A 49 -20.35 15.60 0.25
CA ARG A 49 -20.52 14.83 -1.00
C ARG A 49 -20.98 15.71 -2.15
N ILE A 50 -21.92 16.62 -1.92
CA ILE A 50 -22.42 17.52 -2.97
C ILE A 50 -21.37 18.59 -3.31
N GLY A 51 -20.67 19.11 -2.30
CA GLY A 51 -19.54 20.02 -2.47
C GLY A 51 -18.45 19.45 -3.36
N ILE A 52 -17.94 18.26 -3.03
CA ILE A 52 -16.93 17.56 -3.85
C ILE A 52 -17.47 17.29 -5.27
N ARG A 53 -18.73 16.88 -5.42
CA ARG A 53 -19.36 16.69 -6.73
C ARG A 53 -19.36 17.99 -7.56
N ALA A 54 -19.61 19.14 -6.96
CA ALA A 54 -19.56 20.43 -7.65
C ALA A 54 -18.14 20.73 -8.16
N VAL A 55 -17.10 20.50 -7.35
CA VAL A 55 -15.70 20.66 -7.78
C VAL A 55 -15.36 19.73 -8.94
N VAL A 56 -15.78 18.45 -8.88
CA VAL A 56 -15.59 17.47 -9.96
C VAL A 56 -16.24 17.95 -11.25
N GLN A 57 -17.45 18.49 -11.16
CA GLN A 57 -18.17 19.01 -12.32
C GLN A 57 -17.47 20.23 -12.90
N HIS A 58 -17.07 21.20 -12.07
CA HIS A 58 -16.37 22.40 -12.53
C HIS A 58 -15.04 22.04 -13.22
N LEU A 59 -14.25 21.14 -12.63
CA LEU A 59 -12.99 20.68 -13.22
C LEU A 59 -13.24 19.90 -14.52
N LYS A 60 -14.29 19.07 -14.57
CA LYS A 60 -14.69 18.40 -15.80
C LYS A 60 -15.10 19.38 -16.90
N ALA A 61 -15.73 20.51 -16.55
CA ALA A 61 -16.09 21.53 -17.52
C ALA A 61 -14.84 22.03 -18.26
N TYR A 62 -13.77 22.37 -17.52
CA TYR A 62 -12.49 22.76 -18.11
C TYR A 62 -11.84 21.63 -18.93
N ALA A 63 -11.83 20.41 -18.39
CA ALA A 63 -11.07 19.29 -18.94
C ALA A 63 -11.74 18.52 -20.10
N SER A 64 -13.05 18.64 -20.32
CA SER A 64 -13.77 17.78 -21.26
C SER A 64 -15.11 18.34 -21.73
N THR A 65 -15.50 17.96 -22.95
CA THR A 65 -16.83 18.19 -23.55
C THR A 65 -17.81 17.03 -23.32
N GLU A 66 -17.37 15.91 -22.75
CA GLU A 66 -18.23 14.75 -22.45
C GLU A 66 -19.34 15.08 -21.45
N PRO A 67 -20.57 14.56 -21.60
CA PRO A 67 -21.67 14.87 -20.69
C PRO A 67 -21.39 14.47 -19.24
N LEU A 68 -22.05 15.14 -18.30
CA LEU A 68 -22.02 14.75 -16.88
C LEU A 68 -22.74 13.41 -16.70
N LYS A 69 -22.24 12.56 -15.80
CA LYS A 69 -22.86 11.26 -15.47
C LYS A 69 -24.02 11.38 -14.49
N LEU A 70 -24.00 12.43 -13.67
CA LEU A 70 -25.00 12.75 -12.66
C LEU A 70 -25.54 14.15 -12.92
N GLU A 71 -26.66 14.48 -12.29
CA GLU A 71 -27.23 15.84 -12.27
C GLU A 71 -26.16 16.90 -11.96
N CYS A 72 -26.24 18.04 -12.65
CA CYS A 72 -25.36 19.18 -12.40
C CYS A 72 -25.75 19.87 -11.11
N VAL A 73 -24.79 20.03 -10.19
CA VAL A 73 -24.95 20.79 -8.94
C VAL A 73 -24.06 22.01 -8.86
N ASP A 74 -23.04 22.08 -9.73
CA ASP A 74 -22.27 23.31 -9.94
C ASP A 74 -23.10 24.31 -10.76
N SER A 75 -23.55 25.39 -10.11
CA SER A 75 -24.36 26.43 -10.76
C SER A 75 -23.57 27.23 -11.82
N ARG A 76 -22.24 27.19 -11.71
CA ARG A 76 -21.30 27.91 -12.57
C ARG A 76 -20.80 27.08 -13.75
N PHE A 77 -21.18 25.79 -13.83
CA PHE A 77 -20.77 24.88 -14.90
C PHE A 77 -21.01 25.47 -16.30
N LYS A 78 -22.13 26.19 -16.47
CA LYS A 78 -22.53 26.85 -17.72
C LYS A 78 -21.63 28.02 -18.16
N TYR A 79 -20.86 28.61 -17.24
CA TYR A 79 -19.97 29.74 -17.54
C TYR A 79 -18.58 29.30 -18.04
N VAL A 80 -18.23 28.03 -17.86
CA VAL A 80 -16.95 27.49 -18.31
C VAL A 80 -17.02 27.14 -19.78
N GLN A 81 -16.10 27.67 -20.57
CA GLN A 81 -15.89 27.19 -21.94
C GLN A 81 -15.36 25.75 -21.88
N ARG A 82 -16.18 24.79 -22.30
CA ARG A 82 -15.89 23.37 -22.08
C ARG A 82 -14.69 22.87 -22.90
N GLY A 83 -13.87 22.01 -22.31
CA GLY A 83 -12.65 21.48 -22.96
C GLY A 83 -11.59 22.55 -23.25
N SER A 84 -11.58 23.62 -22.45
CA SER A 84 -10.61 24.71 -22.60
C SER A 84 -9.26 24.44 -21.94
N ALA A 85 -9.16 23.49 -21.00
CA ALA A 85 -7.90 23.11 -20.34
C ALA A 85 -7.73 21.59 -20.28
N ASN A 86 -7.14 21.01 -21.33
CA ASN A 86 -6.90 19.56 -21.43
C ASN A 86 -5.65 19.09 -20.64
N TYR A 87 -4.80 20.04 -20.22
CA TYR A 87 -3.59 19.82 -19.43
C TYR A 87 -3.73 20.58 -18.10
N VAL A 88 -3.09 20.09 -17.03
CA VAL A 88 -3.23 20.67 -15.67
C VAL A 88 -2.67 22.09 -15.62
N GLU A 89 -1.57 22.31 -16.32
CA GLU A 89 -0.89 23.59 -16.52
C GLU A 89 -1.86 24.64 -17.07
N HIS A 90 -2.77 24.24 -17.97
CA HIS A 90 -3.76 25.10 -18.61
C HIS A 90 -4.94 25.48 -17.69
N LEU A 91 -4.99 24.97 -16.46
CA LEU A 91 -5.89 25.51 -15.44
C LEU A 91 -5.44 26.91 -14.99
N GLY A 92 -4.17 27.27 -15.18
CA GLY A 92 -3.71 28.65 -15.09
C GLY A 92 -4.03 29.42 -16.37
N ILE A 93 -4.73 30.55 -16.25
CA ILE A 93 -5.13 31.39 -17.41
C ILE A 93 -3.92 31.89 -18.19
N LYS A 94 -2.82 32.21 -17.49
CA LYS A 94 -1.60 32.75 -18.12
C LYS A 94 -0.82 31.69 -18.90
N GLU A 95 -0.92 30.43 -18.48
CA GLU A 95 -0.25 29.29 -19.10
C GLU A 95 -1.09 28.67 -20.22
N ASN A 96 -2.40 28.94 -20.26
CA ASN A 96 -3.29 28.41 -21.28
C ASN A 96 -3.30 29.29 -22.55
N PRO A 97 -2.91 28.75 -23.73
CA PRO A 97 -2.96 29.50 -25.00
C PRO A 97 -4.36 30.03 -25.38
N LYS A 98 -5.43 29.45 -24.83
CA LYS A 98 -6.82 29.90 -25.04
C LYS A 98 -7.21 31.09 -24.14
N GLY A 99 -6.35 31.51 -23.22
CA GLY A 99 -6.66 32.56 -22.23
C GLY A 99 -7.84 32.20 -21.31
N LYS A 100 -8.07 30.90 -21.11
CA LYS A 100 -9.11 30.35 -20.23
C LYS A 100 -8.45 29.50 -19.16
N GLY A 101 -9.09 29.33 -18.02
CA GLY A 101 -8.52 28.54 -16.93
C GLY A 101 -9.31 28.77 -15.65
N TRP A 102 -9.04 27.92 -14.67
CA TRP A 102 -9.62 28.00 -13.34
C TRP A 102 -9.20 29.28 -12.61
N ALA A 103 -7.89 29.60 -12.65
CA ALA A 103 -7.31 30.69 -11.88
C ALA A 103 -6.51 31.67 -12.73
N ALA A 104 -6.54 32.94 -12.33
CA ALA A 104 -5.78 34.02 -12.96
C ALA A 104 -4.30 34.08 -12.52
N HIS A 105 -3.97 33.44 -11.40
CA HIS A 105 -2.61 33.44 -10.85
C HIS A 105 -1.65 32.71 -11.79
N GLN A 106 -0.43 33.24 -11.92
CA GLN A 106 0.61 32.64 -12.75
C GLN A 106 1.12 31.35 -12.10
N GLY A 107 1.25 30.30 -12.89
CA GLY A 107 1.78 29.02 -12.43
C GLY A 107 0.83 28.20 -11.58
N TYR A 108 -0.48 28.51 -11.57
CA TYR A 108 -1.48 27.75 -10.82
C TYR A 108 -1.43 26.25 -11.10
N GLY A 109 -1.46 25.86 -12.38
CA GLY A 109 -1.40 24.45 -12.77
C GLY A 109 -0.10 23.76 -12.34
N TYR A 110 1.05 24.45 -12.45
CA TYR A 110 2.33 23.92 -11.97
C TYR A 110 2.35 23.74 -10.45
N TYR A 111 1.71 24.64 -9.70
CA TYR A 111 1.59 24.48 -8.24
C TYR A 111 0.75 23.24 -7.88
N LEU A 112 -0.36 22.99 -8.60
CA LEU A 112 -1.13 21.75 -8.41
C LEU A 112 -0.29 20.50 -8.69
N LEU A 113 0.49 20.50 -9.77
CA LEU A 113 1.43 19.40 -10.06
C LEU A 113 2.44 19.22 -8.92
N SER A 114 2.95 20.30 -8.32
CA SER A 114 3.88 20.20 -7.19
C SER A 114 3.24 19.56 -5.94
N ILE A 115 1.95 19.79 -5.68
CA ILE A 115 1.22 19.11 -4.59
C ILE A 115 1.09 17.61 -4.90
N ILE A 116 0.77 17.26 -6.15
CA ILE A 116 0.66 15.85 -6.58
C ILE A 116 2.01 15.15 -6.42
N ASP A 117 3.10 15.77 -6.87
CA ASP A 117 4.45 15.24 -6.72
C ASP A 117 4.81 15.04 -5.24
N GLN A 118 4.47 15.99 -4.37
CA GLN A 118 4.66 15.86 -2.93
C GLN A 118 3.88 14.67 -2.35
N LEU A 119 2.60 14.51 -2.73
CA LEU A 119 1.78 13.38 -2.28
C LEU A 119 2.36 12.04 -2.74
N GLN A 120 2.82 11.95 -3.98
CA GLN A 120 3.47 10.76 -4.52
C GLN A 120 4.82 10.48 -3.83
N SER A 121 5.60 11.52 -3.55
CA SER A 121 6.88 11.39 -2.85
C SER A 121 6.72 10.91 -1.40
N GLU A 122 5.68 11.36 -0.70
CA GLU A 122 5.38 10.89 0.66
C GLU A 122 4.92 9.43 0.66
N GLN A 123 4.26 8.94 -0.39
CA GLN A 123 3.99 7.51 -0.56
C GLN A 123 5.28 6.71 -0.79
N GLY A 124 6.16 7.19 -1.67
CA GLY A 124 7.46 6.54 -1.96
C GLY A 124 8.44 6.52 -0.77
N LYS A 125 8.21 7.35 0.25
CA LYS A 125 9.04 7.42 1.47
C LYS A 125 8.90 6.20 2.38
N TYR A 126 7.74 5.55 2.37
CA TYR A 126 7.43 4.43 3.26
C TYR A 126 7.60 3.10 2.54
N SER A 127 8.80 2.84 2.01
CA SER A 127 9.15 1.58 1.37
C SER A 127 10.36 0.94 2.06
N VAL A 128 10.17 -0.26 2.58
CA VAL A 128 11.23 -1.11 3.13
C VAL A 128 11.78 -2.03 2.05
N LYS A 129 13.09 -2.28 2.09
CA LYS A 129 13.75 -3.36 1.35
C LYS A 129 14.18 -4.47 2.28
N LEU A 130 14.08 -5.71 1.79
CA LEU A 130 14.54 -6.87 2.52
C LEU A 130 16.06 -6.96 2.42
N ASP A 131 16.73 -6.97 3.57
CA ASP A 131 18.19 -7.16 3.63
C ASP A 131 18.56 -8.65 3.70
N SER A 132 17.82 -9.42 4.50
CA SER A 132 18.08 -10.86 4.66
C SER A 132 16.82 -11.64 5.04
N PHE A 133 16.78 -12.91 4.62
CA PHE A 133 15.80 -13.89 5.05
C PHE A 133 16.49 -15.23 5.24
N ASN A 134 16.43 -15.75 6.47
CA ASN A 134 17.03 -17.02 6.85
C ASN A 134 15.94 -18.01 7.25
N VAL A 135 16.07 -19.24 6.76
CA VAL A 135 15.21 -20.37 7.10
C VAL A 135 16.12 -21.51 7.53
N GLU A 136 16.12 -21.82 8.83
CA GLU A 136 17.10 -22.69 9.48
C GLU A 136 16.43 -23.79 10.30
N GLY A 137 17.06 -24.95 10.39
CA GLY A 137 16.61 -26.10 11.17
C GLY A 137 17.06 -27.41 10.56
N GLU A 138 16.63 -28.52 11.15
CA GLU A 138 16.97 -29.87 10.66
C GLU A 138 16.19 -30.28 9.42
N PHE A 139 15.12 -29.55 9.06
CA PHE A 139 14.20 -29.88 7.96
C PHE A 139 13.66 -31.32 8.05
N VAL A 140 13.27 -31.73 9.26
CA VAL A 140 12.67 -33.04 9.53
C VAL A 140 11.27 -32.86 10.11
N THR A 141 10.32 -33.71 9.71
CA THR A 141 8.95 -33.70 10.26
C THR A 141 8.95 -33.70 11.79
N GLY A 142 8.16 -32.81 12.38
CA GLY A 142 8.03 -32.64 13.82
C GLY A 142 9.20 -31.93 14.51
N GLN A 143 10.22 -31.47 13.78
CA GLN A 143 11.27 -30.60 14.30
C GLN A 143 11.00 -29.15 13.91
N PRO A 144 11.29 -28.17 14.79
CA PRO A 144 11.06 -26.76 14.48
C PRO A 144 12.02 -26.26 13.39
N ILE A 145 11.47 -25.48 12.47
CA ILE A 145 12.19 -24.66 11.49
C ILE A 145 12.01 -23.21 11.91
N ASN A 146 13.11 -22.51 12.11
CA ASN A 146 13.14 -21.11 12.53
C ASN A 146 13.33 -20.20 11.32
N LEU A 147 12.46 -19.20 11.21
CA LEU A 147 12.50 -18.17 10.19
C LEU A 147 12.93 -16.86 10.85
N SER A 148 13.84 -16.14 10.21
CA SER A 148 14.21 -14.78 10.62
C SER A 148 14.47 -13.89 9.42
N ALA A 149 14.20 -12.60 9.56
CA ALA A 149 14.44 -11.64 8.49
C ALA A 149 14.90 -10.29 9.04
N THR A 150 15.51 -9.47 8.19
CA THR A 150 15.84 -8.08 8.48
C THR A 150 15.47 -7.20 7.29
N GLY A 151 14.83 -6.06 7.57
CA GLY A 151 14.65 -4.99 6.59
C GLY A 151 15.61 -3.83 6.84
N ASN A 152 15.87 -3.05 5.79
CA ASN A 152 16.78 -1.90 5.80
C ASN A 152 16.39 -0.79 6.81
N MET A 153 15.11 -0.74 7.22
CA MET A 153 14.59 0.18 8.24
C MET A 153 14.03 -0.61 9.43
N GLN A 154 14.92 -1.27 10.17
CA GLN A 154 14.54 -2.32 11.12
C GLN A 154 13.49 -1.89 12.16
N SER A 155 13.56 -0.66 12.68
CA SER A 155 12.59 -0.11 13.66
C SER A 155 11.18 0.12 13.11
N ASP A 156 11.05 0.24 11.79
CA ASP A 156 9.81 0.59 11.11
C ASP A 156 9.31 -0.52 10.19
N THR A 157 10.03 -1.64 10.13
CA THR A 157 9.68 -2.80 9.32
C THR A 157 8.70 -3.72 10.05
N MET A 158 7.65 -4.12 9.34
CA MET A 158 6.69 -5.14 9.73
C MET A 158 6.92 -6.39 8.88
N TYR A 159 6.86 -7.57 9.51
CA TYR A 159 7.18 -8.86 8.91
C TYR A 159 5.96 -9.79 8.92
N LYS A 160 5.66 -10.40 7.77
CA LYS A 160 4.67 -11.45 7.62
C LYS A 160 5.34 -12.71 7.07
N PHE A 161 5.25 -13.81 7.80
CA PHE A 161 5.83 -15.10 7.42
C PHE A 161 4.73 -16.05 6.96
N ALA A 162 4.96 -16.70 5.82
CA ALA A 162 4.05 -17.68 5.25
C ALA A 162 4.84 -18.83 4.64
N TYR A 163 4.16 -19.95 4.38
CA TYR A 163 4.70 -21.04 3.59
C TYR A 163 3.68 -21.55 2.58
N ARG A 164 4.17 -22.22 1.54
CA ARG A 164 3.40 -23.04 0.61
C ARG A 164 3.89 -24.47 0.69
N ASP A 165 2.96 -25.40 0.89
CA ASP A 165 3.22 -26.83 0.69
C ASP A 165 3.05 -27.12 -0.81
N ASP A 166 4.12 -27.53 -1.49
CA ASP A 166 4.08 -27.72 -2.95
C ASP A 166 3.22 -28.91 -3.38
N SER A 167 2.89 -29.83 -2.46
CA SER A 167 1.98 -30.94 -2.75
C SER A 167 0.53 -30.50 -2.89
N THR A 168 0.15 -29.43 -2.19
CA THR A 168 -1.22 -28.86 -2.25
C THR A 168 -1.26 -27.58 -3.07
N GLY A 169 -0.15 -26.86 -3.19
CA GLY A 169 -0.08 -25.53 -3.77
C GLY A 169 -0.68 -24.42 -2.89
N GLU A 170 -1.14 -24.77 -1.69
CA GLU A 170 -1.87 -23.86 -0.79
C GLU A 170 -0.93 -23.03 0.08
N TRP A 171 -1.26 -21.74 0.22
CA TRP A 171 -0.52 -20.82 1.09
C TRP A 171 -1.09 -20.81 2.50
N THR A 172 -0.22 -20.90 3.50
CA THR A 172 -0.57 -20.78 4.92
C THR A 172 0.26 -19.70 5.60
N VAL A 173 -0.39 -18.83 6.37
CA VAL A 173 0.28 -17.79 7.16
C VAL A 173 0.77 -18.39 8.48
N ILE A 174 2.07 -18.23 8.76
CA ILE A 174 2.70 -18.60 10.04
C ILE A 174 2.54 -17.46 11.05
N GLN A 175 2.79 -16.23 10.59
CA GLN A 175 2.67 -15.01 11.38
C GLN A 175 2.20 -13.89 10.45
N ASP A 176 1.12 -13.19 10.81
CA ASP A 176 0.71 -11.98 10.09
C ASP A 176 1.63 -10.79 10.44
N TYR A 177 1.42 -9.64 9.79
CA TYR A 177 2.28 -8.47 9.98
C TYR A 177 2.44 -8.07 11.45
N SER A 178 3.68 -8.14 11.93
CA SER A 178 4.09 -7.62 13.24
C SER A 178 5.52 -7.10 13.20
N SER A 179 5.96 -6.39 14.24
CA SER A 179 7.38 -6.00 14.39
C SER A 179 8.28 -7.18 14.78
N ASN A 180 7.71 -8.36 15.09
CA ASN A 180 8.49 -9.55 15.37
C ASN A 180 9.08 -10.10 14.06
N ASN A 181 10.40 -10.01 13.95
CA ASN A 181 11.14 -10.42 12.76
C ASN A 181 11.50 -11.92 12.74
N LYS A 182 10.86 -12.72 13.59
CA LYS A 182 11.08 -14.16 13.72
C LYS A 182 9.76 -14.91 13.74
N ALA A 183 9.77 -16.12 13.18
CA ALA A 183 8.67 -17.06 13.29
C ALA A 183 9.20 -18.49 13.35
N THR A 184 8.37 -19.43 13.81
CA THR A 184 8.71 -20.85 13.86
C THR A 184 7.62 -21.66 13.18
N PHE A 185 8.00 -22.58 12.30
CA PHE A 185 7.13 -23.54 11.65
C PHE A 185 7.55 -24.95 12.03
N THR A 186 6.59 -25.84 12.30
CA THR A 186 6.87 -27.26 12.57
C THR A 186 6.14 -28.11 11.53
N PRO A 187 6.84 -28.67 10.53
CA PRO A 187 6.21 -29.46 9.48
C PRO A 187 5.67 -30.77 10.05
N ASN A 188 4.46 -31.15 9.66
CA ASN A 188 3.85 -32.44 9.98
C ASN A 188 3.84 -33.42 8.81
N LYS A 189 4.29 -32.99 7.63
CA LYS A 189 4.40 -33.79 6.42
C LYS A 189 5.77 -33.61 5.78
N THR A 190 6.20 -34.64 5.06
CA THR A 190 7.39 -34.62 4.22
C THR A 190 7.08 -33.95 2.90
N GLY A 191 8.05 -33.31 2.29
CA GLY A 191 7.91 -32.76 0.94
C GLY A 191 8.62 -31.43 0.75
N SER A 192 8.36 -30.79 -0.38
CA SER A 192 8.91 -29.49 -0.72
C SER A 192 8.03 -28.37 -0.15
N TYR A 193 8.67 -27.41 0.50
CA TYR A 193 8.04 -26.24 1.08
C TYR A 193 8.73 -24.97 0.57
N ARG A 194 7.94 -23.99 0.15
CA ARG A 194 8.42 -22.62 -0.08
C ARG A 194 8.07 -21.75 1.11
N PHE A 195 9.08 -21.20 1.77
CA PHE A 195 8.90 -20.21 2.83
C PHE A 195 9.03 -18.81 2.26
N VAL A 196 8.19 -17.88 2.72
CA VAL A 196 8.19 -16.48 2.26
C VAL A 196 8.13 -15.55 3.46
N VAL A 197 8.91 -14.48 3.40
CA VAL A 197 8.72 -13.29 4.23
C VAL A 197 8.29 -12.14 3.33
N HIS A 198 7.22 -11.47 3.71
CA HIS A 198 6.88 -10.15 3.17
C HIS A 198 7.28 -9.10 4.20
N VAL A 199 7.91 -8.02 3.73
CA VAL A 199 8.27 -6.87 4.55
C VAL A 199 7.56 -5.63 4.06
N LYS A 200 7.20 -4.76 5.00
CA LYS A 200 6.75 -3.40 4.67
C LYS A 200 7.00 -2.42 5.79
N HIS A 201 7.10 -1.13 5.45
CA HIS A 201 7.10 -0.05 6.41
C HIS A 201 5.75 -0.02 7.15
N LYS A 202 5.74 0.30 8.45
CA LYS A 202 4.53 0.40 9.29
C LYS A 202 3.46 1.38 8.79
N LYS A 203 3.86 2.31 7.91
CA LYS A 203 3.00 3.31 7.24
C LYS A 203 2.75 3.01 5.76
N SER A 204 3.32 1.95 5.21
CA SER A 204 3.07 1.57 3.83
C SER A 204 1.60 1.16 3.67
N LEU A 205 0.97 1.66 2.61
CA LEU A 205 -0.39 1.28 2.20
C LEU A 205 -0.38 0.08 1.26
N GLU A 206 0.80 -0.34 0.81
CA GLU A 206 0.96 -1.50 -0.06
C GLU A 206 0.73 -2.81 0.71
N ALA A 207 0.39 -3.86 -0.04
CA ALA A 207 0.27 -5.19 0.51
C ALA A 207 1.61 -5.62 1.14
N TYR A 208 2.72 -5.35 0.45
CA TYR A 208 4.11 -5.48 0.88
C TYR A 208 4.99 -4.49 0.09
N ASP A 209 6.14 -4.12 0.64
CA ASP A 209 7.12 -3.25 -0.06
C ASP A 209 8.21 -4.07 -0.77
N ASP A 210 8.51 -5.24 -0.19
CA ASP A 210 9.48 -6.20 -0.71
C ASP A 210 9.19 -7.59 -0.12
N PHE A 211 9.79 -8.63 -0.70
CA PHE A 211 9.64 -10.00 -0.22
C PHE A 211 10.88 -10.85 -0.52
N GLY A 212 11.02 -11.94 0.22
CA GLY A 212 12.05 -12.95 -0.01
C GLY A 212 11.50 -14.34 0.21
N PHE A 213 12.11 -15.35 -0.41
CA PHE A 213 11.67 -16.73 -0.29
C PHE A 213 12.82 -17.71 -0.28
N GLU A 214 12.57 -18.88 0.31
CA GLU A 214 13.52 -19.99 0.39
C GLU A 214 12.75 -21.31 0.18
N ASP A 215 13.27 -22.16 -0.70
CA ASP A 215 12.72 -23.49 -0.96
C ASP A 215 13.50 -24.54 -0.17
N LYS A 216 12.80 -25.37 0.61
CA LYS A 216 13.40 -26.41 1.45
C LYS A 216 12.67 -27.74 1.28
N ILE A 217 13.42 -28.84 1.36
CA ILE A 217 12.86 -30.20 1.36
C ILE A 217 12.83 -30.71 2.80
N VAL A 218 11.64 -31.07 3.28
CA VAL A 218 11.44 -31.66 4.60
C VAL A 218 11.42 -33.18 4.49
N ALA A 219 12.34 -33.84 5.20
CA ALA A 219 12.44 -35.28 5.29
C ALA A 219 11.57 -35.86 6.42
N GLY A 220 11.24 -37.14 6.31
CA GLY A 220 10.56 -37.88 7.39
C GLY A 220 11.53 -38.17 8.54
N LYS A 221 11.00 -38.40 9.74
CA LYS A 221 11.82 -38.95 10.83
C LYS A 221 12.37 -40.31 10.39
N GLY A 222 13.69 -40.48 10.51
CA GLY A 222 14.32 -41.80 10.33
C GLY A 222 13.67 -42.81 11.27
N LYS A 223 13.36 -44.00 10.75
CA LYS A 223 12.71 -45.07 11.52
C LYS A 223 13.71 -46.19 11.69
N VAL A 224 14.07 -46.52 12.94
CA VAL A 224 14.87 -47.73 13.21
C VAL A 224 14.12 -48.94 12.65
N THR A 225 14.72 -49.62 11.68
CA THR A 225 14.12 -50.77 10.99
C THR A 225 14.40 -52.06 11.73
N SER A 226 15.53 -52.16 12.44
CA SER A 226 15.87 -53.31 13.28
C SER A 226 16.77 -52.92 14.44
N PHE A 227 16.61 -53.57 15.58
CA PHE A 227 17.49 -53.48 16.75
C PHE A 227 17.91 -54.90 17.15
N ASN A 228 19.21 -55.19 17.07
CA ASN A 228 19.76 -56.52 17.32
C ASN A 228 20.69 -56.50 18.52
N VAL A 229 20.44 -57.41 19.46
CA VAL A 229 21.30 -57.68 20.61
C VAL A 229 21.82 -59.11 20.47
N THR A 230 23.14 -59.27 20.40
CA THR A 230 23.78 -60.58 20.24
C THR A 230 24.93 -60.76 21.23
N GLY A 231 25.31 -62.00 21.52
CA GLY A 231 26.33 -62.34 22.51
C GLY A 231 25.78 -63.13 23.70
N ASN A 232 26.68 -63.52 24.61
CA ASN A 232 26.31 -64.35 25.76
C ASN A 232 25.81 -63.48 26.92
N MET A 233 24.59 -63.77 27.40
CA MET A 233 23.93 -63.04 28.50
C MET A 233 24.42 -63.53 29.88
N ILE A 234 25.73 -63.49 30.10
CA ILE A 234 26.40 -63.95 31.33
C ILE A 234 27.31 -62.84 31.86
N THR A 235 27.34 -62.67 33.18
CA THR A 235 28.19 -61.68 33.86
C THR A 235 29.65 -61.79 33.41
N GLY A 236 30.22 -60.67 32.97
CA GLY A 236 31.59 -60.58 32.47
C GLY A 236 31.75 -60.88 30.97
N SER A 237 30.69 -61.24 30.25
CA SER A 237 30.73 -61.43 28.79
C SER A 237 30.40 -60.14 28.02
N THR A 238 30.97 -60.00 26.83
CA THR A 238 30.65 -58.92 25.89
C THR A 238 29.32 -59.20 25.18
N ILE A 239 28.47 -58.17 25.11
CA ILE A 239 27.25 -58.16 24.31
C ILE A 239 27.44 -57.12 23.19
N ASN A 240 27.04 -57.47 21.98
CA ASN A 240 27.03 -56.58 20.83
C ASN A 240 25.61 -56.03 20.63
N ILE A 241 25.52 -54.70 20.54
CA ILE A 241 24.26 -53.99 20.29
C ILE A 241 24.41 -53.27 18.94
N SER A 242 23.48 -53.51 18.03
CA SER A 242 23.44 -52.84 16.73
C SER A 242 22.02 -52.40 16.39
N ALA A 243 21.91 -51.27 15.68
CA ALA A 243 20.65 -50.75 15.17
C ALA A 243 20.84 -50.33 13.71
N ASN A 244 19.80 -50.55 12.89
CA ASN A 244 19.73 -50.07 11.52
C ASN A 244 18.62 -49.01 11.42
N ALA A 245 18.86 -47.94 10.68
CA ALA A 245 17.91 -46.86 10.39
C ALA A 245 17.42 -46.93 8.94
#